data_AF-A0A5P9QAH3-F1
#
_entry.id   AF-A0A5P9QAH3-F1
#
_cell.length_a   1.000
_cell.length_b   1.000
_cell.length_c   1.000
_cell.angle_alpha   90.00
_cell.angle_beta   90.00
_cell.angle_gamma   90.00
#
_symmetry.space_group_name_H-M   'P 1'
#
loop_
_entity.id
_entity.type
_entity.pdbx_description
1 polymer ?
#
loop_
_entity_poly.entity_id
_entity_poly.type
_entity_poly.pdbx_seq_one_letter_code
_entity_poly.pdbx_strand_id
1 'polypeptide(L)'
;MTENAPAPQPAAPATKTVLVLAEDALAQADVQHIVDMHPEDDLRYEVLVPADSERNFAVELIDHLSVGELKQAWHDLRRDVPSKPQAEKTAEEQVAETEDLFAAAGREASGIVTADDPLPTVQERAARGDVLELVVVTYPHAVEDTFHRDWASRAREELADLPVLHLYAGTSEIG
;
A
#
# COMPACT_ATOMS: atom_id res chain seq x y z
N MET A 1 -24.07 16.54 -51.89
CA MET A 1 -23.99 15.22 -51.21
C MET A 1 -23.30 15.49 -49.89
N THR A 2 -24.07 15.57 -48.83
CA THR A 2 -23.60 15.94 -47.50
C THR A 2 -23.04 14.67 -46.85
N GLU A 3 -21.73 14.63 -46.65
CA GLU A 3 -21.05 13.52 -45.98
C GLU A 3 -21.39 13.58 -44.48
N ASN A 4 -22.12 12.58 -44.03
CA ASN A 4 -22.56 12.45 -42.64
C ASN A 4 -21.39 11.82 -41.88
N ALA A 5 -20.52 12.66 -41.31
CA ALA A 5 -19.45 12.19 -40.42
C ALA A 5 -20.09 11.58 -39.16
N PRO A 6 -19.70 10.37 -38.74
CA PRO A 6 -20.21 9.79 -37.50
C PRO A 6 -19.81 10.67 -36.33
N ALA A 7 -20.79 10.98 -35.47
CA ALA A 7 -20.54 11.69 -34.21
C ALA A 7 -19.47 10.93 -33.38
N PRO A 8 -18.58 11.64 -32.67
CA PRO A 8 -17.64 10.99 -31.77
C PRO A 8 -18.42 10.13 -30.77
N GLN A 9 -18.13 8.83 -30.76
CA GLN A 9 -18.63 7.94 -29.72
C GLN A 9 -18.10 8.43 -28.38
N PRO A 10 -18.94 8.53 -27.32
CA PRO A 10 -18.44 8.85 -26.00
C PRO A 10 -17.38 7.80 -25.63
N ALA A 11 -16.19 8.26 -25.23
CA ALA A 11 -15.19 7.38 -24.63
C ALA A 11 -15.87 6.61 -23.50
N ALA A 12 -15.74 5.28 -23.48
CA ALA A 12 -16.16 4.49 -22.33
C ALA A 12 -15.56 5.14 -21.06
N PRO A 13 -16.31 5.22 -19.95
CA PRO A 13 -15.75 5.79 -18.73
C PRO A 13 -14.48 5.01 -18.41
N ALA A 14 -13.36 5.73 -18.27
CA ALA A 14 -12.11 5.11 -17.84
C ALA A 14 -12.36 4.60 -16.41
N THR A 15 -12.36 3.26 -16.24
CA THR A 15 -12.39 2.62 -14.93
C THR A 15 -11.28 3.23 -14.08
N LYS A 16 -11.64 3.77 -12.91
CA LYS A 16 -10.67 4.41 -12.02
C LYS A 16 -9.97 3.38 -11.16
N THR A 17 -8.77 3.71 -10.72
CA THR A 17 -7.91 2.82 -9.94
C THR A 17 -7.77 3.32 -8.50
N VAL A 18 -7.84 2.42 -7.53
CA VAL A 18 -7.41 2.66 -6.14
C VAL A 18 -6.08 1.94 -5.94
N LEU A 19 -5.04 2.70 -5.56
CA LEU A 19 -3.77 2.08 -5.17
C LEU A 19 -3.86 1.61 -3.72
N VAL A 20 -3.45 0.39 -3.46
CA VAL A 20 -3.41 -0.19 -2.12
C VAL A 20 -1.98 -0.57 -1.80
N LEU A 21 -1.30 0.23 -0.99
CA LEU A 21 0.03 -0.08 -0.49
C LEU A 21 -0.11 -0.84 0.83
N ALA A 22 0.31 -2.11 0.85
CA ALA A 22 0.19 -2.97 2.02
C ALA A 22 1.57 -3.49 2.45
N GLU A 23 1.79 -3.53 3.77
CA GLU A 23 3.02 -4.10 4.36
C GLU A 23 3.15 -5.61 4.14
N ASP A 24 2.02 -6.32 4.07
CA ASP A 24 1.89 -7.77 3.90
C ASP A 24 0.58 -8.06 3.14
N ALA A 25 0.25 -9.34 2.97
CA ALA A 25 -1.05 -9.78 2.50
C ALA A 25 -2.18 -9.16 3.34
N LEU A 26 -3.24 -8.69 2.68
CA LEU A 26 -4.42 -8.18 3.37
C LEU A 26 -5.24 -9.33 3.95
N ALA A 27 -5.89 -9.10 5.08
CA ALA A 27 -6.95 -9.98 5.54
C ALA A 27 -8.26 -9.69 4.80
N GLN A 28 -9.17 -10.67 4.80
CA GLN A 28 -10.51 -10.51 4.20
C GLN A 28 -11.26 -9.29 4.77
N ALA A 29 -11.10 -9.01 6.06
CA ALA A 29 -11.73 -7.85 6.70
C ALA A 29 -11.19 -6.52 6.16
N ASP A 30 -9.90 -6.45 5.86
CA ASP A 30 -9.27 -5.24 5.31
C ASP A 30 -9.77 -4.99 3.88
N VAL A 31 -9.82 -6.03 3.04
CA VAL A 31 -10.38 -5.95 1.69
C VAL A 31 -11.85 -5.51 1.73
N GLN A 32 -12.66 -6.08 2.61
CA GLN A 32 -14.06 -5.68 2.73
C GLN A 32 -14.18 -4.20 3.12
N HIS A 33 -13.36 -3.73 4.05
CA HIS A 33 -13.37 -2.32 4.47
C HIS A 33 -13.00 -1.39 3.30
N ILE A 34 -11.96 -1.73 2.54
CA ILE A 34 -11.52 -0.97 1.35
C ILE A 34 -12.63 -0.93 0.29
N VAL A 35 -13.32 -2.05 0.07
CA VAL A 35 -14.42 -2.12 -0.91
C VAL A 35 -15.64 -1.33 -0.43
N ASP A 36 -15.94 -1.36 0.86
CA ASP A 36 -17.09 -0.65 1.46
C ASP A 36 -16.90 0.88 1.47
N MET A 37 -15.69 1.40 1.25
CA MET A 37 -15.45 2.83 1.08
C MET A 37 -16.10 3.37 -0.20
N HIS A 38 -16.11 2.57 -1.27
CA HIS A 38 -16.66 2.94 -2.58
C HIS A 38 -17.61 1.85 -3.10
N PRO A 39 -18.76 1.65 -2.46
CA PRO A 39 -19.63 0.51 -2.73
C PRO A 39 -20.29 0.59 -4.12
N GLU A 40 -20.52 1.81 -4.63
CA GLU A 40 -21.26 2.04 -5.89
C GLU A 40 -20.37 2.34 -7.10
N ASP A 41 -19.05 2.44 -6.91
CA ASP A 41 -18.11 2.76 -7.99
C ASP A 41 -17.57 1.49 -8.68
N ASP A 42 -17.38 1.59 -10.00
CA ASP A 42 -16.68 0.58 -10.80
C ASP A 42 -15.17 0.87 -10.77
N LEU A 43 -14.52 0.35 -9.73
CA LEU A 43 -13.10 0.57 -9.44
C LEU A 43 -12.28 -0.69 -9.66
N ARG A 44 -11.06 -0.49 -10.15
CA ARG A 44 -9.98 -1.47 -10.10
C ARG A 44 -9.07 -1.17 -8.93
N TYR A 45 -8.52 -2.22 -8.32
CA TYR A 45 -7.52 -2.10 -7.27
C TYR A 45 -6.15 -2.50 -7.81
N GLU A 46 -5.11 -1.76 -7.46
CA GLU A 46 -3.73 -2.14 -7.73
C GLU A 46 -3.01 -2.25 -6.40
N VAL A 47 -2.57 -3.46 -6.05
CA VAL A 47 -2.00 -3.81 -4.75
C VAL A 47 -0.49 -3.82 -4.87
N LEU A 48 0.18 -3.02 -4.05
CA LEU A 48 1.62 -2.88 -4.01
C LEU A 48 2.12 -3.46 -2.68
N VAL A 49 3.04 -4.41 -2.76
CA VAL A 49 3.69 -5.03 -1.59
C VAL A 49 5.21 -4.96 -1.76
N PRO A 50 5.97 -4.37 -0.82
CA PRO A 50 7.43 -4.35 -0.89
C PRO A 50 8.06 -5.76 -0.83
N ALA A 51 9.18 -5.95 -1.51
CA ALA A 51 9.85 -7.26 -1.60
C ALA A 51 10.47 -7.76 -0.28
N ASP A 52 10.89 -6.86 0.63
CA ASP A 52 11.63 -7.21 1.85
C ASP A 52 11.31 -6.23 3.01
N SER A 53 10.07 -6.27 3.50
CA SER A 53 9.56 -5.34 4.52
C SER A 53 10.31 -5.43 5.86
N GLU A 54 10.95 -6.56 6.19
CA GLU A 54 11.44 -6.83 7.56
C GLU A 54 12.99 -6.78 7.73
N ARG A 55 13.81 -6.74 6.67
CA ARG A 55 15.28 -6.97 6.83
C ARG A 55 16.22 -5.80 6.50
N ASN A 56 15.84 -4.81 5.68
CA ASN A 56 16.79 -3.80 5.20
C ASN A 56 16.65 -2.38 5.80
N PHE A 57 15.61 -2.12 6.60
CA PHE A 57 15.34 -0.76 7.11
C PHE A 57 16.36 -0.25 8.14
N ALA A 58 17.13 -1.16 8.76
CA ALA A 58 18.20 -0.80 9.68
C ALA A 58 19.34 0.01 9.03
N VAL A 59 19.48 -0.02 7.70
CA VAL A 59 20.57 0.67 6.99
C VAL A 59 20.23 2.11 6.64
N GLU A 60 18.99 2.41 6.23
CA GLU A 60 18.59 3.80 5.88
C GLU A 60 18.34 4.67 7.12
N LEU A 61 17.94 4.07 8.24
CA LEU A 61 17.79 4.77 9.52
C LEU A 61 19.12 5.30 10.08
N ILE A 62 20.25 4.67 9.71
CA ILE A 62 21.58 5.09 10.14
C ILE A 62 21.97 6.46 9.54
N ASP A 63 21.48 6.80 8.35
CA ASP A 63 21.82 8.06 7.68
C ASP A 63 21.03 9.27 8.23
N HIS A 64 19.92 9.03 8.94
CA HIS A 64 19.03 10.09 9.44
C HIS A 64 19.13 10.36 10.95
N LEU A 65 19.91 9.58 11.71
CA LEU A 65 20.06 9.75 13.16
C LEU A 65 21.46 10.21 13.57
N SER A 66 21.52 11.16 14.51
CA SER A 66 22.79 11.54 15.14
C SER A 66 23.33 10.40 16.02
N VAL A 67 24.64 10.11 15.94
CA VAL A 67 25.38 8.98 16.57
C VAL A 67 25.09 8.76 18.08
N GLY A 68 24.59 9.78 18.78
CA GLY A 68 24.26 9.72 20.21
C GLY A 68 23.05 8.83 20.57
N GLU A 69 22.02 8.82 19.73
CA GLU A 69 20.74 8.13 20.00
C GLU A 69 20.79 6.64 19.56
N LEU A 70 21.66 6.32 18.59
CA LEU A 70 21.86 4.98 18.04
C LEU A 70 22.34 3.95 19.07
N LYS A 71 23.15 4.35 20.06
CA LYS A 71 23.72 3.42 21.04
C LYS A 71 22.72 2.89 22.07
N GLN A 72 21.68 3.66 22.39
CA GLN A 72 20.65 3.23 23.33
C GLN A 72 19.67 2.29 22.64
N ALA A 73 19.20 2.64 21.44
CA ALA A 73 18.33 1.78 20.64
C ALA A 73 18.98 0.42 20.31
N TRP A 74 20.27 0.39 19.98
CA TRP A 74 20.99 -0.86 19.71
C TRP A 74 21.15 -1.80 20.92
N HIS A 75 21.15 -1.26 22.13
CA HIS A 75 21.29 -2.06 23.35
C HIS A 75 19.98 -2.73 23.74
N ASP A 76 18.85 -2.09 23.47
CA ASP A 76 17.53 -2.59 23.82
C ASP A 76 16.99 -3.59 22.77
N LEU A 77 17.29 -3.38 21.48
CA LEU A 77 16.92 -4.31 20.40
C LEU A 77 17.53 -5.72 20.54
N ARG A 78 18.71 -5.84 21.16
CA ARG A 78 19.36 -7.14 21.40
C ARG A 78 18.72 -7.97 22.50
N ARG A 79 17.79 -7.40 23.29
CA ARG A 79 17.32 -8.04 24.52
C ARG A 79 16.05 -8.86 24.37
N ASP A 80 15.22 -8.62 23.34
CA ASP A 80 13.86 -9.19 23.31
C ASP A 80 13.28 -9.45 21.89
N VAL A 81 14.04 -10.10 20.99
CA VAL A 81 13.44 -10.66 19.77
C VAL A 81 13.28 -12.18 19.92
N PRO A 82 12.10 -12.69 20.32
CA PRO A 82 11.79 -14.10 20.14
C PRO A 82 11.61 -14.36 18.64
N SER A 83 12.55 -15.08 18.04
CA SER A 83 12.43 -15.59 16.67
C SER A 83 11.20 -16.51 16.58
N LYS A 84 10.11 -16.03 15.98
CA LYS A 84 9.01 -16.91 15.54
C LYS A 84 9.40 -17.51 14.18
N PRO A 85 9.38 -18.84 14.01
CA PRO A 85 9.45 -19.48 12.71
C PRO A 85 8.03 -19.58 12.14
N GLN A 86 7.40 -18.43 11.86
CA GLN A 86 6.33 -18.40 10.86
C GLN A 86 7.08 -18.35 9.53
N ALA A 87 6.80 -19.26 8.60
CA ALA A 87 7.42 -19.18 7.28
C ALA A 87 7.07 -17.81 6.68
N GLU A 88 8.08 -16.93 6.56
CA GLU A 88 7.97 -15.64 5.87
C GLU A 88 7.45 -15.97 4.46
N LYS A 89 6.22 -15.54 4.14
CA LYS A 89 5.69 -15.67 2.78
C LYS A 89 6.45 -14.72 1.88
N THR A 90 6.60 -15.09 0.62
CA THR A 90 7.17 -14.18 -0.38
C THR A 90 6.18 -13.05 -0.70
N ALA A 91 6.69 -11.89 -1.08
CA ALA A 91 5.84 -10.77 -1.54
C ALA A 91 4.91 -11.16 -2.70
N GLU A 92 5.35 -12.07 -3.57
CA GLU A 92 4.54 -12.61 -4.66
C GLU A 92 3.34 -13.43 -4.13
N GLU A 93 3.53 -14.24 -3.10
CA GLU A 93 2.45 -14.99 -2.45
C GLU A 93 1.47 -14.05 -1.73
N GLN A 94 1.98 -13.01 -1.07
CA GLN A 94 1.16 -12.02 -0.36
C GLN A 94 0.26 -11.23 -1.32
N VAL A 95 0.82 -10.84 -2.46
CA VAL A 95 0.10 -10.16 -3.54
C VAL A 95 -1.00 -11.07 -4.09
N ALA A 96 -0.67 -12.31 -4.45
CA ALA A 96 -1.63 -13.25 -5.03
C ALA A 96 -2.80 -13.55 -4.08
N GLU A 97 -2.52 -13.74 -2.79
CA GLU A 97 -3.56 -13.93 -1.77
C GLU A 97 -4.49 -12.71 -1.65
N THR A 98 -3.92 -11.50 -1.77
CA THR A 98 -4.71 -10.27 -1.72
C THR A 98 -5.58 -10.12 -2.97
N GLU A 99 -5.06 -10.44 -4.16
CA GLU A 99 -5.84 -10.46 -5.40
C GLU A 99 -7.04 -11.42 -5.31
N ASP A 100 -6.82 -12.63 -4.78
CA ASP A 100 -7.88 -13.62 -4.59
C ASP A 100 -8.99 -13.11 -3.65
N LEU A 101 -8.63 -12.35 -2.61
CA LEU A 101 -9.60 -11.75 -1.70
C LEU A 101 -10.43 -10.64 -2.37
N PHE A 102 -9.81 -9.77 -3.18
CA PHE A 102 -10.55 -8.77 -3.97
C PHE A 102 -11.49 -9.44 -4.99
N ALA A 103 -11.01 -10.51 -5.66
CA ALA A 103 -11.83 -11.29 -6.58
C ALA A 103 -13.02 -11.94 -5.86
N ALA A 104 -12.82 -12.48 -4.65
CA ALA A 104 -13.89 -13.01 -3.82
C ALA A 104 -14.91 -11.94 -3.37
N ALA A 105 -14.47 -10.69 -3.23
CA ALA A 105 -15.31 -9.52 -2.99
C ALA A 105 -15.97 -8.96 -4.26
N GLY A 106 -15.76 -9.59 -5.43
CA GLY A 106 -16.35 -9.16 -6.71
C GLY A 106 -15.67 -7.94 -7.33
N ARG A 107 -14.42 -7.66 -6.96
CA ARG A 107 -13.63 -6.54 -7.48
C ARG A 107 -12.44 -7.03 -8.29
N GLU A 108 -12.06 -6.27 -9.30
CA GLU A 108 -10.83 -6.53 -10.06
C GLU A 108 -9.64 -5.96 -9.30
N ALA A 109 -8.64 -6.80 -9.04
CA ALA A 109 -7.37 -6.38 -8.46
C ALA A 109 -6.21 -6.88 -9.32
N SER A 110 -5.13 -6.10 -9.32
CA SER A 110 -3.84 -6.50 -9.88
C SER A 110 -2.72 -6.23 -8.90
N GLY A 111 -1.73 -7.10 -8.91
CA GLY A 111 -0.72 -7.20 -7.89
C GLY A 111 0.68 -6.86 -8.36
N ILE A 112 1.44 -6.14 -7.55
CA ILE A 112 2.79 -5.68 -7.86
C ILE A 112 3.68 -5.80 -6.64
N VAL A 113 4.80 -6.50 -6.82
CA VAL A 113 5.89 -6.45 -5.85
C VAL A 113 6.77 -5.24 -6.17
N THR A 114 6.97 -4.34 -5.19
CA THR A 114 7.81 -3.15 -5.33
C THR A 114 9.21 -3.39 -4.79
N ALA A 115 10.11 -2.42 -5.03
CA ALA A 115 11.32 -2.29 -4.24
C ALA A 115 11.01 -1.95 -2.77
N ASP A 116 12.04 -1.99 -1.93
CA ASP A 116 11.96 -1.71 -0.49
C ASP A 116 11.35 -0.34 -0.18
N ASP A 117 11.66 0.70 -0.98
CA ASP A 117 10.88 1.95 -0.99
C ASP A 117 9.76 1.85 -2.05
N PRO A 118 8.48 1.74 -1.63
CA PRO A 118 7.36 1.62 -2.55
C PRO A 118 6.95 2.96 -3.17
N LEU A 119 7.29 4.11 -2.56
CA LEU A 119 6.77 5.42 -2.97
C LEU A 119 7.12 5.83 -4.39
N PRO A 120 8.35 5.57 -4.91
CA PRO A 120 8.64 5.83 -6.32
C PRO A 120 7.70 5.08 -7.27
N THR A 121 7.29 3.85 -6.93
CA THR A 121 6.33 3.08 -7.73
C THR A 121 4.95 3.70 -7.62
N VAL A 122 4.51 4.08 -6.41
CA VAL A 122 3.23 4.77 -6.20
C VAL A 122 3.16 6.06 -7.01
N GLN A 123 4.22 6.87 -7.02
CA GLN A 123 4.31 8.10 -7.82
C GLN A 123 4.19 7.81 -9.32
N GLU A 124 4.89 6.79 -9.83
CA GLU A 124 4.80 6.37 -11.24
C GLU A 124 3.37 5.99 -11.62
N ARG A 125 2.67 5.27 -10.73
CA ARG A 125 1.27 4.85 -10.95
C ARG A 125 0.31 6.03 -10.87
N ALA A 126 0.43 6.87 -9.86
CA ALA A 126 -0.39 8.07 -9.69
C ALA A 126 -0.28 9.02 -10.90
N ALA A 127 0.92 9.15 -11.49
CA ALA A 127 1.17 9.99 -12.66
C ALA A 127 0.41 9.57 -13.93
N ARG A 128 -0.20 8.36 -13.97
CA ARG A 128 -1.03 7.89 -15.09
C ARG A 128 -2.39 8.59 -15.17
N GLY A 129 -2.84 9.21 -14.07
CA GLY A 129 -4.04 10.05 -14.02
C GLY A 129 -5.37 9.29 -13.94
N ASP A 130 -5.35 7.97 -13.82
CA ASP A 130 -6.52 7.11 -13.57
C ASP A 130 -6.69 6.74 -12.09
N VAL A 131 -5.71 7.08 -11.26
CA VAL A 131 -5.74 6.81 -9.81
C VAL A 131 -6.63 7.82 -9.09
N LEU A 132 -7.60 7.32 -8.33
CA LEU A 132 -8.53 8.11 -7.52
C LEU A 132 -7.91 8.49 -6.17
N GLU A 133 -7.28 7.52 -5.51
CA GLU A 133 -6.69 7.66 -4.18
C GLU A 133 -5.64 6.57 -3.92
N LEU A 134 -4.85 6.79 -2.86
CA LEU A 134 -3.96 5.82 -2.26
C LEU A 134 -4.49 5.40 -0.90
N VAL A 135 -4.65 4.10 -0.69
CA VAL A 135 -4.91 3.49 0.61
C VAL A 135 -3.64 2.81 1.10
N VAL A 136 -3.09 3.29 2.21
CA VAL A 136 -1.94 2.67 2.88
C VAL A 136 -2.46 1.81 4.01
N VAL A 137 -2.12 0.52 4.02
CA VAL A 137 -2.54 -0.45 5.03
C VAL A 137 -1.33 -0.95 5.81
N THR A 138 -1.33 -0.69 7.11
CA THR A 138 -0.20 -1.01 8.01
C THR A 138 -0.67 -1.79 9.23
N TYR A 139 0.17 -2.61 9.86
CA TYR A 139 -0.18 -3.29 11.10
C TYR A 139 0.00 -2.38 12.33
N PRO A 140 -0.85 -2.49 13.37
CA PRO A 140 -0.67 -1.77 14.62
C PRO A 140 0.50 -2.35 15.43
N HIS A 141 1.71 -1.82 15.25
CA HIS A 141 2.86 -2.22 16.06
C HIS A 141 2.83 -1.55 17.45
N ALA A 142 2.83 -2.37 18.49
CA ALA A 142 2.99 -1.90 19.86
C ALA A 142 4.48 -1.73 20.18
N VAL A 143 4.92 -0.47 20.22
CA VAL A 143 6.24 -0.01 20.68
C VAL A 143 7.38 -0.16 19.65
N GLU A 144 7.96 1.00 19.29
CA GLU A 144 9.30 1.20 18.69
C GLU A 144 9.59 0.83 17.22
N ASP A 145 8.60 0.78 16.34
CA ASP A 145 8.86 0.81 14.87
C ASP A 145 7.96 1.83 14.18
N THR A 146 8.27 3.12 14.36
CA THR A 146 7.53 4.25 13.80
C THR A 146 7.74 4.43 12.28
N PHE A 147 8.31 3.45 11.58
CA PHE A 147 8.90 3.66 10.26
C PHE A 147 7.96 3.33 9.09
N HIS A 148 7.12 2.30 9.19
CA HIS A 148 6.09 2.05 8.16
C HIS A 148 4.94 3.07 8.20
N ARG A 149 4.76 3.72 9.35
CA ARG A 149 3.90 4.90 9.54
C ARG A 149 4.33 6.10 8.69
N ASP A 150 5.53 6.06 8.13
CA ASP A 150 6.07 7.14 7.31
C ASP A 150 5.55 7.12 5.87
N TRP A 151 5.11 5.98 5.31
CA TRP A 151 4.64 5.97 3.91
C TRP A 151 3.39 6.81 3.69
N ALA A 152 2.40 6.74 4.59
CA ALA A 152 1.21 7.58 4.49
C ALA A 152 1.56 9.07 4.64
N SER A 153 2.51 9.40 5.51
CA SER A 153 2.96 10.77 5.75
C SER A 153 3.74 11.32 4.55
N ARG A 154 4.76 10.59 4.09
CA ARG A 154 5.55 10.90 2.88
C ARG A 154 4.67 10.96 1.64
N ALA A 155 3.74 10.02 1.46
CA ALA A 155 2.81 10.06 0.34
C ALA A 155 1.96 11.32 0.33
N ARG A 156 1.48 11.81 1.49
CA ARG A 156 0.74 13.08 1.56
C ARG A 156 1.60 14.30 1.20
N GLU A 157 2.89 14.25 1.49
CA GLU A 157 3.83 15.32 1.14
C GLU A 157 4.25 15.27 -0.34
N GLU A 158 4.48 14.07 -0.87
CA GLU A 158 5.01 13.82 -2.21
C GLU A 158 3.89 13.78 -3.29
N LEU A 159 2.67 13.38 -2.93
CA LEU A 159 1.51 13.22 -3.84
C LEU A 159 0.42 14.27 -3.55
N ALA A 160 0.75 15.55 -3.70
CA ALA A 160 -0.13 16.66 -3.30
C ALA A 160 -1.55 16.64 -3.89
N ASP A 161 -1.75 16.02 -5.06
CA ASP A 161 -3.04 15.95 -5.76
C ASP A 161 -3.77 14.61 -5.57
N LEU A 162 -3.21 13.67 -4.81
CA LEU A 162 -3.79 12.35 -4.57
C LEU A 162 -4.24 12.21 -3.11
N PRO A 163 -5.53 11.93 -2.84
CA PRO A 163 -5.99 11.60 -1.50
C PRO A 163 -5.25 10.38 -0.95
N VAL A 164 -4.77 10.48 0.29
CA VAL A 164 -4.08 9.37 0.99
C VAL A 164 -4.83 9.01 2.27
N LEU A 165 -5.41 7.81 2.27
CA LEU A 165 -6.03 7.19 3.44
C LEU A 165 -5.06 6.24 4.12
N HIS A 166 -5.06 6.23 5.46
CA HIS A 166 -4.28 5.29 6.25
C HIS A 166 -5.22 4.38 7.05
N LEU A 167 -5.07 3.06 6.87
CA LEU A 167 -5.84 2.02 7.53
C LEU A 167 -4.91 1.13 8.36
N TYR A 168 -5.36 0.78 9.56
CA TYR A 168 -4.68 -0.22 10.38
C TYR A 168 -5.30 -1.60 10.14
N ALA A 169 -4.49 -2.53 9.61
CA ALA A 169 -4.90 -3.91 9.34
C ALA A 169 -5.53 -4.56 10.57
N GLY A 170 -6.64 -5.27 10.37
CA GLY A 170 -7.35 -5.99 11.43
C GLY A 170 -8.06 -5.10 12.46
N THR A 171 -8.11 -3.78 12.26
CA THR A 171 -8.86 -2.85 13.12
C THR A 171 -9.85 -2.03 12.30
N SER A 172 -11.00 -1.71 12.88
CA SER A 172 -11.96 -0.78 12.27
C SER A 172 -11.61 0.69 12.54
N GLU A 173 -10.39 0.99 13.01
CA GLU A 173 -9.97 2.35 13.35
C GLU A 173 -9.24 3.00 12.15
N ILE A 174 -9.73 4.17 11.72
CA ILE A 174 -9.15 5.01 10.66
C ILE A 174 -8.28 6.09 11.32
N GLY A 175 -7.05 6.32 10.82
CA GLY A 175 -6.05 7.23 11.41
C GLY A 175 -5.56 8.35 10.50
#